data_AF-I2H5L3-F1
#
_entry.id   AF-I2H5L3-F1
#
_cell.length_a   1.000
_cell.length_b   1.000
_cell.length_c   1.000
_cell.angle_alpha   90.00
_cell.angle_beta   90.00
_cell.angle_gamma   90.00
#
_symmetry.space_group_name_H-M   'P 1'
#
loop_
_entity.id
_entity.type
_entity.pdbx_description
1 polymer ?
#
loop_
_entity_poly.entity_id
_entity_poly.type
_entity_poly.pdbx_seq_one_letter_code
_entity_poly.pdbx_strand_id
1 'polypeptide(L)'
;MSNEVNIREQIQNYLIESGNYENISNKLTQRLIEDGWVDKMKIKIKQEIMSNKEIKYNELLNKMEPEGHNLLNEQIKNEIINEIQAILDEIIEQ
;
A
#
# COMPACT_ATOMS: atom_id res chain seq x y z
N MET A 1 -10.36 16.73 -18.26
CA MET A 1 -10.31 15.42 -17.57
C MET A 1 -9.43 14.38 -18.28
N SER A 2 -9.15 14.51 -19.58
CA SER A 2 -8.33 13.52 -20.32
C SER A 2 -6.81 13.61 -20.10
N ASN A 3 -6.27 14.77 -19.74
CA ASN A 3 -4.81 14.95 -19.61
C ASN A 3 -4.23 14.43 -18.28
N GLU A 4 -4.96 14.53 -17.15
CA GLU A 4 -4.47 14.07 -15.84
C GLU A 4 -4.38 12.54 -15.74
N VAL A 5 -5.36 11.83 -16.32
CA VAL A 5 -5.34 10.36 -16.38
C VAL A 5 -4.14 9.88 -17.17
N ASN A 6 -3.84 10.56 -18.28
CA ASN A 6 -2.71 10.23 -19.14
C ASN A 6 -1.36 10.49 -18.44
N ILE A 7 -1.22 11.57 -17.67
CA ILE A 7 -0.01 11.84 -16.89
C ILE A 7 0.19 10.80 -15.78
N ARG A 8 -0.87 10.42 -15.06
CA ARG A 8 -0.79 9.38 -14.00
C ARG A 8 -0.34 8.04 -14.57
N GLU A 9 -0.88 7.63 -15.72
CA GLU A 9 -0.47 6.40 -16.40
C GLU A 9 0.99 6.45 -16.87
N GLN A 10 1.43 7.57 -17.45
CA GLN A 10 2.83 7.74 -17.85
C GLN A 10 3.80 7.65 -16.66
N ILE A 11 3.45 8.28 -15.54
CA ILE A 11 4.21 8.19 -14.28
C ILE A 11 4.28 6.73 -13.79
N GLN A 12 3.15 6.02 -13.78
CA GLN A 12 3.13 4.61 -13.36
C GLN A 12 3.99 3.74 -14.26
N ASN A 13 3.91 3.93 -15.59
CA ASN A 13 4.73 3.19 -16.54
C ASN A 13 6.22 3.47 -16.31
N TYR A 14 6.60 4.74 -16.11
CA TYR A 14 7.98 5.11 -15.79
C TYR A 14 8.45 4.46 -14.48
N LEU A 15 7.63 4.49 -13.42
CA LEU A 15 7.97 3.86 -12.14
C LEU A 15 8.20 2.35 -12.29
N ILE A 16 7.46 1.68 -13.17
CA ILE A 16 7.64 0.26 -13.45
C ILE A 16 8.92 0.03 -14.27
N GLU A 17 9.12 0.77 -15.36
CA GLU A 17 10.28 0.62 -16.26
C GLU A 17 11.61 0.97 -15.57
N SER A 18 11.61 1.95 -14.67
CA SER A 18 12.78 2.34 -13.86
C SER A 18 13.06 1.39 -12.69
N GLY A 19 12.16 0.45 -12.39
CA GLY A 19 12.24 -0.43 -11.21
C GLY A 19 11.91 0.27 -9.89
N ASN A 20 11.61 1.57 -9.90
CA ASN A 20 11.27 2.34 -8.70
C ASN A 20 9.99 1.84 -8.03
N TYR A 21 9.02 1.36 -8.81
CA TYR A 21 7.80 0.75 -8.27
C TYR A 21 8.12 -0.48 -7.40
N GLU A 22 8.99 -1.36 -7.89
CA GLU A 22 9.41 -2.55 -7.15
C GLU A 22 10.18 -2.17 -5.88
N ASN A 23 11.07 -1.18 -5.96
CA ASN A 23 11.81 -0.67 -4.80
C ASN A 23 10.88 -0.12 -3.72
N ILE A 24 9.92 0.75 -4.09
CA ILE A 24 8.93 1.31 -3.15
C ILE A 24 8.08 0.19 -2.54
N SER A 25 7.60 -0.74 -3.35
CA SER A 25 6.76 -1.86 -2.91
C SER A 25 7.50 -2.77 -1.92
N ASN A 26 8.75 -3.10 -2.22
CA ASN A 26 9.60 -3.93 -1.37
C ASN A 26 9.89 -3.25 -0.04
N LYS A 27 10.22 -1.95 -0.07
CA LYS A 27 10.47 -1.17 1.14
C LYS A 27 9.22 -1.05 2.00
N LEU A 28 8.07 -0.69 1.42
CA LEU A 28 6.80 -0.67 2.15
C LEU A 28 6.54 -2.03 2.81
N THR A 29 6.69 -3.12 2.07
CA THR A 29 6.50 -4.48 2.59
C THR A 29 7.43 -4.77 3.76
N GLN A 30 8.71 -4.42 3.64
CA GLN A 30 9.69 -4.59 4.72
C GLN A 30 9.29 -3.79 5.97
N ARG A 31 8.91 -2.52 5.82
CA ARG A 31 8.52 -1.66 6.94
C ARG A 31 7.25 -2.17 7.64
N LEU A 32 6.27 -2.67 6.88
CA LEU A 32 5.06 -3.29 7.44
C LEU A 32 5.36 -4.59 8.20
N ILE A 33 6.36 -5.35 7.78
CA ILE A 33 6.82 -6.54 8.51
C ILE A 33 7.53 -6.12 9.80
N GLU A 34 8.47 -5.17 9.72
CA GLU A 34 9.28 -4.70 10.86
C GLU A 34 8.41 -4.09 11.97
N ASP A 35 7.36 -3.33 11.62
CA ASP A 35 6.42 -2.73 12.59
C ASP A 35 5.34 -3.72 13.08
N GLY A 36 5.39 -4.96 12.56
CA GLY A 36 4.47 -6.04 12.92
C GLY A 36 3.04 -5.82 12.40
N TRP A 37 2.83 -4.91 11.45
CA TRP A 37 1.52 -4.68 10.82
C TRP A 37 0.98 -5.96 10.18
N VAL A 38 1.84 -6.69 9.45
CA VAL A 38 1.47 -7.95 8.77
C VAL A 38 0.95 -8.98 9.76
N ASP A 39 1.58 -9.11 10.92
CA ASP A 39 1.18 -10.08 11.93
C ASP A 39 -0.09 -9.65 12.67
N LYS A 40 -0.23 -8.37 13.00
CA LYS A 40 -1.47 -7.80 13.57
C LYS A 40 -2.66 -8.05 12.64
N MET A 41 -2.50 -7.86 11.33
CA MET A 41 -3.54 -8.14 10.35
C MET A 41 -3.89 -9.62 10.26
N LYS A 42 -2.89 -10.51 10.22
CA LYS A 42 -3.14 -11.96 10.23
C LYS A 42 -3.91 -12.40 11.48
N ILE A 43 -3.60 -11.83 12.64
CA ILE A 43 -4.31 -12.14 13.90
C ILE A 43 -5.78 -11.71 13.80
N LYS A 44 -6.04 -10.47 13.37
CA LYS A 44 -7.42 -9.96 13.21
C LYS A 44 -8.22 -10.76 12.21
N ILE A 45 -7.65 -11.08 11.05
CA ILE A 45 -8.30 -11.90 10.02
C ILE A 45 -8.66 -13.28 10.58
N LYS A 46 -7.74 -13.92 11.32
CA LYS A 46 -8.01 -15.22 11.95
C LYS A 46 -9.13 -15.14 12.99
N GLN A 47 -9.14 -14.10 13.82
CA GLN A 47 -10.19 -13.88 14.81
C GLN A 47 -11.55 -13.68 14.14
N GLU A 48 -11.61 -12.95 13.03
CA GLU A 48 -12.84 -12.74 12.28
C GLU A 48 -13.37 -14.05 11.70
N ILE A 49 -12.52 -14.84 11.03
CA ILE A 49 -12.89 -16.13 10.45
C ILE A 49 -13.36 -17.11 11.54
N MET A 50 -12.71 -17.10 12.71
CA MET A 50 -13.12 -17.95 13.84
C MET A 50 -14.47 -17.52 14.42
N SER A 51 -14.76 -16.22 14.42
CA SER A 51 -16.00 -15.65 14.96
C SER A 51 -17.17 -15.77 13.99
N ASN A 52 -16.91 -15.72 12.68
CA ASN A 52 -17.89 -15.85 11.62
C ASN A 52 -17.47 -16.94 10.62
N LYS A 53 -17.87 -18.19 10.90
CA LYS A 53 -17.46 -19.38 10.14
C LYS A 53 -17.97 -19.42 8.69
N GLU A 54 -18.98 -18.62 8.35
CA GLU A 54 -19.58 -18.58 7.01
C GLU A 54 -19.23 -17.30 6.24
N ILE A 55 -18.33 -16.47 6.78
CA ILE A 55 -17.93 -15.21 6.14
C ILE A 55 -17.33 -15.47 4.75
N LYS A 56 -17.83 -14.74 3.74
CA LYS A 56 -17.27 -14.81 2.39
C LYS A 56 -16.02 -13.95 2.27
N TYR A 57 -15.15 -14.29 1.33
CA TYR A 57 -13.92 -13.52 1.08
C TYR A 57 -14.17 -12.02 0.89
N ASN A 58 -15.14 -11.64 0.05
CA ASN A 58 -15.44 -10.23 -0.20
C ASN A 58 -15.95 -9.49 1.04
N GLU A 59 -16.75 -10.17 1.89
CA GLU A 59 -17.25 -9.60 3.14
C GLU A 59 -16.12 -9.42 4.15
N LEU A 60 -15.23 -10.41 4.24
CA LEU A 60 -14.02 -10.34 5.05
C LEU A 60 -13.09 -9.21 4.57
N LEU A 61 -12.85 -9.09 3.27
CA LEU A 61 -12.00 -8.05 2.69
C LEU A 61 -12.56 -6.65 3.00
N ASN A 62 -13.84 -6.42 2.70
CA ASN A 62 -14.51 -5.14 2.97
C ASN A 62 -14.47 -4.75 4.44
N LYS A 63 -14.45 -5.74 5.35
CA LYS A 63 -14.33 -5.49 6.79
C LYS A 63 -12.88 -5.23 7.22
N MET A 64 -11.91 -5.94 6.65
CA MET A 64 -10.52 -5.90 7.06
C MET A 64 -9.72 -4.77 6.41
N GLU A 65 -10.10 -4.30 5.23
CA GLU A 65 -9.45 -3.18 4.53
C GLU A 65 -9.36 -1.90 5.39
N PRO A 66 -10.45 -1.37 5.99
CA PRO A 66 -10.36 -0.20 6.86
C PRO A 66 -9.54 -0.46 8.13
N GLU A 67 -9.58 -1.68 8.67
CA GLU A 67 -8.73 -2.07 9.82
C GLU A 67 -7.25 -2.06 9.44
N GLY A 68 -6.92 -2.49 8.23
CA GLY A 68 -5.56 -2.42 7.69
C GLY A 68 -5.05 -0.98 7.60
N HIS A 69 -5.89 -0.07 7.09
CA HIS A 69 -5.56 1.36 7.05
C HIS A 69 -5.40 1.96 8.46
N ASN A 70 -6.26 1.59 9.41
CA ASN A 70 -6.18 2.09 10.79
C ASN A 70 -4.97 1.56 11.56
N LEU A 71 -4.48 0.37 11.23
CA LEU A 71 -3.28 -0.22 11.83
C LEU A 71 -1.99 0.37 11.26
N LEU A 72 -2.05 1.05 10.12
CA LEU A 72 -0.87 1.62 9.48
C LEU A 72 -0.28 2.74 10.34
N ASN A 73 1.01 2.62 10.65
CA ASN A 73 1.74 3.68 11.34
C ASN A 73 1.91 4.88 10.39
N GLU A 74 1.44 6.05 10.81
CA GLU A 74 1.57 7.29 10.03
C GLU A 74 3.02 7.64 9.69
N GLN A 75 3.99 7.22 10.52
CA GLN A 75 5.40 7.42 10.19
C GLN A 75 5.82 6.64 8.94
N ILE A 76 5.40 5.36 8.81
CA ILE A 76 5.70 4.53 7.64
C ILE A 76 5.01 5.08 6.41
N LYS A 77 3.76 5.49 6.55
CA LYS A 77 3.00 6.12 5.47
C LYS A 77 3.68 7.39 4.97
N ASN A 78 4.10 8.29 5.85
CA ASN A 78 4.79 9.51 5.48
C ASN A 78 6.17 9.23 4.86
N GLU A 79 6.90 8.24 5.38
CA GLU A 79 8.18 7.80 4.82
C GLU A 79 8.05 7.38 3.35
N ILE A 80 7.06 6.53 3.06
CA ILE A 80 6.81 6.03 1.69
C ILE A 80 6.24 7.12 0.78
N ILE A 81 5.36 8.00 1.28
CA ILE A 81 4.84 9.13 0.51
C ILE A 81 5.97 10.08 0.11
N ASN A 82 6.88 10.41 1.03
CA ASN A 82 8.00 11.31 0.74
C ASN A 82 8.94 10.72 -0.33
N GLU A 83 9.13 9.40 -0.32
CA GLU A 83 9.95 8.72 -1.33
C GLU A 83 9.26 8.70 -2.70
N ILE A 84 7.94 8.47 -2.74
CA ILE A 84 7.17 8.62 -3.98
C ILE A 84 7.30 10.06 -4.49
N GLN A 85 7.14 11.06 -3.62
CA GLN A 85 7.28 12.47 -4.01
C GLN A 85 8.67 12.79 -4.56
N ALA A 86 9.74 12.33 -3.90
CA ALA A 86 11.10 12.53 -4.39
C ALA A 86 11.32 11.95 -5.80
N ILE A 87 10.80 10.75 -6.06
CA ILE A 87 10.88 10.14 -7.39
C ILE A 87 10.04 10.91 -8.41
N LEU A 88 8.86 11.40 -8.02
CA LEU A 88 8.02 12.22 -8.91
C LEU A 88 8.69 13.56 -9.25
N ASP A 89 9.35 14.19 -8.29
CA ASP A 89 10.09 15.43 -8.50
C ASP A 89 11.25 15.21 -9.51
N GLU A 90 11.98 14.10 -9.39
CA GLU A 90 13.01 13.70 -10.36
C GLU A 90 12.46 13.48 -11.79
N ILE A 91 11.21 13.04 -11.93
CA ILE A 91 10.56 12.81 -13.23
C ILE A 91 10.07 14.12 -13.84
N ILE A 92 9.57 15.06 -13.03
CA ILE A 92 8.97 16.32 -13.48
C ILE A 92 10.04 17.36 -13.83
N GLU A 93 11.21 17.30 -13.19
CA GLU A 93 12.34 18.20 -13.48
C GLU A 93 13.19 17.79 -14.69
N GLN A 94 12.95 16.61 -15.27
CA GLN A 94 13.60 16.12 -16.51
C GLN A 94 12.82 16.48 -17.78
#